data_AF-A0A1I2MLW5-F1
#
_entry.id   AF-A0A1I2MLW5-F1
#
_cell.length_a   1.000
_cell.length_b   1.000
_cell.length_c   1.000
_cell.angle_alpha   90.00
_cell.angle_beta   90.00
_cell.angle_gamma   90.00
#
_symmetry.space_group_name_H-M   'P 1'
#
loop_
_entity.id
_entity.type
_entity.pdbx_description
1 polymer ?
#
loop_
_entity_poly.entity_id
_entity_poly.type
_entity_poly.pdbx_seq_one_letter_code
_entity_poly.pdbx_strand_id
1 'polypeptide(L)' 'MKAPKRSHVQPRLFQMIDLEAIVPQNHILRKLKDVINFSQVHKWVAPLYSEKMGRPSIDPELFVRITFWSTFLIIRNASC' A
#
# COMPACT_ATOMS: atom_id res chain seq x y z
N MET A 1 -1.69 -33.07 36.26
CA MET A 1 -2.34 -31.95 35.54
C MET A 1 -1.35 -30.79 35.49
N LYS A 2 -0.89 -30.35 34.31
CA LYS A 2 0.08 -29.24 34.19
C LYS A 2 -0.68 -27.91 34.28
N ALA A 3 -0.23 -27.02 35.16
CA ALA A 3 -0.83 -25.70 35.37
C ALA A 3 -0.78 -24.85 34.08
N PRO A 4 -1.79 -24.00 33.81
CA PRO A 4 -1.80 -23.16 32.62
C PRO A 4 -0.71 -22.09 32.74
N LYS A 5 0.21 -22.07 31.76
CA LYS A 5 1.23 -21.03 31.61
C LYS A 5 0.49 -19.71 31.36
N ARG A 6 0.45 -18.80 32.35
CA ARG A 6 -0.04 -17.43 32.17
C ARG A 6 0.93 -16.71 31.22
N SER A 7 0.55 -16.58 29.95
CA SER A 7 1.26 -15.74 28.99
C SER A 7 1.12 -14.29 29.47
N HIS A 8 2.24 -13.69 29.87
CA HIS A 8 2.31 -12.29 30.24
C HIS A 8 2.15 -11.45 28.97
N VAL A 9 0.90 -11.20 28.56
CA VAL A 9 0.59 -10.36 27.41
C VAL A 9 1.07 -8.94 27.75
N GLN A 10 2.14 -8.49 27.11
CA GLN A 10 2.69 -7.15 27.27
C GLN A 10 1.90 -6.19 26.34
N PRO A 11 1.01 -5.34 26.86
CA PRO A 11 0.12 -4.53 26.03
C PRO A 11 0.86 -3.49 25.18
N ARG A 12 2.08 -3.12 25.60
CA ARG A 12 2.94 -2.14 24.91
C ARG A 12 3.65 -2.68 23.67
N LEU A 13 3.67 -3.99 23.45
CA LEU A 13 4.43 -4.61 22.35
C LEU A 13 3.61 -4.75 21.06
N PHE A 14 2.28 -4.68 21.14
CA PHE A 14 1.39 -4.88 20.00
C PHE A 14 0.47 -3.68 19.85
N GLN A 15 0.76 -2.83 18.86
CA GLN A 15 -0.17 -1.81 18.39
C GLN A 15 -0.90 -2.35 17.16
N MET A 16 -2.16 -2.74 17.35
CA MET A 16 -3.05 -3.02 16.22
C MET A 16 -3.68 -1.70 15.78
N ILE A 17 -3.28 -1.24 14.62
CA ILE A 17 -3.76 0.00 14.01
C ILE A 17 -4.64 -0.39 12.83
N ASP A 18 -5.91 -0.01 12.89
CA ASP A 18 -6.80 -0.11 11.75
C ASP A 18 -6.54 1.07 10.80
N LEU A 19 -5.86 0.76 9.69
CA LEU A 19 -5.55 1.72 8.63
C LEU A 19 -6.82 2.31 7.99
N GLU A 20 -7.90 1.54 7.90
CA GLU A 20 -9.14 2.02 7.29
C GLU A 20 -9.91 2.95 8.21
N ALA A 21 -9.86 2.72 9.52
CA ALA A 21 -10.46 3.61 10.51
C ALA A 21 -9.76 4.98 10.59
N ILE A 22 -8.44 5.03 10.36
CA ILE A 22 -7.65 6.27 10.44
C ILE A 22 -7.86 7.16 9.21
N VAL A 23 -8.05 6.58 8.02
CA VAL A 23 -8.23 7.38 6.79
C VAL A 23 -9.68 7.81 6.66
N PRO A 24 -10.01 9.12 6.76
CA PRO A 24 -11.39 9.59 6.69
C PRO A 24 -12.10 9.14 5.42
N GLN A 25 -13.40 8.83 5.50
CA GLN A 25 -14.16 8.39 4.32
C GLN A 25 -14.22 9.44 3.21
N ASN A 26 -14.27 10.73 3.58
CA ASN A 26 -14.28 11.83 2.61
C ASN A 26 -12.88 12.19 2.07
N HIS A 27 -11.85 11.34 2.29
CA HIS A 27 -10.51 11.62 1.83
C HIS A 27 -10.40 11.48 0.31
N ILE A 28 -9.72 12.45 -0.33
CA ILE A 28 -9.60 12.54 -1.79
C ILE A 28 -8.96 11.28 -2.38
N LEU A 29 -7.99 10.67 -1.68
CA LEU A 29 -7.33 9.43 -2.13
C LEU A 29 -8.31 8.25 -2.25
N ARG A 30 -9.38 8.19 -1.43
CA ARG A 30 -10.40 7.14 -1.53
C ARG A 30 -11.24 7.32 -2.79
N LYS A 31 -11.67 8.56 -3.08
CA LYS A 31 -12.41 8.88 -4.31
C LYS A 31 -11.56 8.60 -5.55
N LEU A 32 -10.28 8.97 -5.52
CA LEU A 32 -9.35 8.74 -6.63
C LEU A 32 -9.05 7.26 -6.84
N LYS A 33 -9.06 6.42 -5.79
CA LYS A 33 -8.93 4.97 -5.92
C LYS A 33 -10.02 4.39 -6.83
N ASP A 34 -11.24 4.89 -6.74
CA ASP A 34 -12.37 4.37 -7.53
C ASP A 34 -12.36 4.88 -8.98
N VAL A 35 -11.73 6.03 -9.23
CA VAL A 35 -11.70 6.67 -10.55
C VAL A 35 -10.53 6.19 -11.42
N ILE A 36 -9.40 5.81 -10.82
CA ILE A 36 -8.16 5.52 -11.56
C ILE A 36 -7.95 4.01 -11.69
N ASN A 37 -7.96 3.52 -12.93
CA ASN A 37 -7.69 2.12 -13.25
C ASN A 37 -6.25 1.92 -13.73
N PHE A 38 -5.46 1.13 -12.98
CA PHE A 38 -4.07 0.79 -13.31
C PHE A 38 -3.89 -0.60 -13.94
N SER A 39 -4.99 -1.33 -14.24
CA SER A 39 -4.94 -2.72 -14.72
C SER A 39 -4.16 -2.91 -16.03
N GLN A 40 -3.97 -1.84 -16.80
CA GLN A 40 -3.27 -1.90 -18.08
C GLN A 40 -1.75 -1.71 -17.96
N VAL A 41 -1.25 -1.21 -16.82
CA VAL A 41 0.17 -0.94 -16.60
C VAL A 41 0.99 -2.19 -16.84
N HIS A 42 0.56 -3.34 -16.30
CA HIS A 42 1.26 -4.61 -16.45
C HIS A 42 1.41 -5.02 -17.93
N LYS A 43 0.42 -4.72 -18.79
CA LYS A 43 0.51 -5.03 -20.22
C LYS A 43 1.52 -4.15 -20.95
N TRP A 44 1.64 -2.89 -20.54
CA TRP A 44 2.58 -1.95 -21.16
C TRP A 44 4.03 -2.28 -20.80
N VAL A 45 4.29 -2.70 -19.56
CA VAL A 45 5.65 -3.03 -19.12
C VAL A 45 6.05 -4.49 -19.35
N ALA A 46 5.10 -5.41 -19.59
CA ALA A 46 5.38 -6.81 -19.91
C ALA A 46 6.54 -7.03 -20.92
N PRO A 47 6.61 -6.33 -22.08
CA PRO A 47 7.72 -6.53 -23.03
C PRO A 47 9.09 -6.05 -22.53
N LEU A 48 9.14 -5.25 -21.47
CA LEU A 48 10.39 -4.72 -20.89
C LEU A 48 10.98 -5.65 -19.82
N TYR A 49 10.21 -6.62 -19.33
CA TYR A 49 10.64 -7.57 -18.32
C TYR A 49 11.00 -8.92 -18.93
N SER A 50 12.04 -9.55 -18.39
CA SER A 50 12.44 -10.89 -18.81
C SER A 50 11.52 -11.93 -18.16
N GLU A 51 10.88 -12.78 -18.96
CA GLU A 51 9.92 -13.78 -18.47
C GLU A 51 10.59 -14.93 -17.67
N LYS A 52 11.86 -15.23 -17.96
CA LYS A 52 12.50 -16.50 -17.53
C LYS A 52 13.74 -16.36 -16.65
N MET A 53 14.40 -15.19 -16.64
CA MET A 53 15.62 -14.98 -15.87
C MET A 53 15.57 -13.63 -15.14
N GLY A 54 15.48 -13.67 -13.81
CA GLY A 54 15.54 -12.49 -12.97
C GLY A 54 14.89 -12.71 -11.59
N ARG A 55 15.25 -11.86 -10.63
CA ARG A 55 14.43 -11.70 -9.42
C ARG A 55 13.12 -11.00 -9.81
N PRO A 56 11.98 -11.40 -9.24
CA PRO A 56 10.75 -10.65 -9.42
C PRO A 56 10.99 -9.22 -8.94
N SER A 57 10.80 -8.25 -9.84
CA SER A 57 10.84 -6.83 -9.49
C SER A 57 9.62 -6.49 -8.66
N ILE A 58 9.62 -5.30 -8.04
CA ILE A 58 8.40 -4.78 -7.42
C ILE A 58 7.28 -4.75 -8.47
N ASP A 59 6.05 -5.05 -8.06
CA ASP A 59 4.91 -5.02 -8.97
C ASP A 59 4.84 -3.63 -9.64
N PRO A 60 4.91 -3.56 -10.99
CA PRO A 60 4.89 -2.29 -11.71
C PRO A 60 3.62 -1.48 -11.41
N GLU A 61 2.50 -2.14 -11.14
CA GLU A 61 1.28 -1.46 -10.74
C GLU A 61 1.45 -0.75 -9.39
N LEU A 62 2.04 -1.44 -8.41
CA LEU A 62 2.32 -0.88 -7.10
C LEU A 62 3.28 0.30 -7.18
N PHE A 63 4.32 0.18 -8.00
CA PHE A 63 5.29 1.26 -8.21
C PHE A 63 4.60 2.53 -8.73
N VAL A 64 3.79 2.40 -9.79
CA VAL A 64 3.04 3.53 -10.37
C VAL A 64 2.07 4.13 -9.35
N ARG A 65 1.36 3.29 -8.58
CA ARG A 65 0.46 3.76 -7.51
C ARG A 65 1.22 4.61 -6.50
N ILE A 66 2.36 4.12 -5.98
CA ILE A 66 3.16 4.85 -4.99
C ILE A 66 3.66 6.18 -5.55
N THR A 67 4.23 6.18 -6.76
CA THR A 67 4.73 7.40 -7.40
C THR A 67 3.61 8.42 -7.61
N PHE A 68 2.47 7.98 -8.16
CA PHE A 68 1.32 8.84 -8.41
C PHE A 68 0.80 9.50 -7.12
N TRP A 69 0.59 8.69 -6.07
CA TRP A 69 0.12 9.21 -4.77
C TRP A 69 1.14 10.13 -4.10
N SER A 70 2.42 9.77 -4.16
CA SER A 70 3.50 10.57 -3.61
C SER A 70 3.53 11.95 -4.25
N THR A 71 3.58 12.01 -5.59
CA THR A 71 3.59 13.28 -6.34
C THR A 71 2.33 14.10 -6.09
N PHE A 72 1.15 13.47 -6.08
CA PHE A 72 -0.11 14.16 -5.80
C PHE A 72 -0.12 14.82 -4.42
N LEU A 73 0.33 14.11 -3.39
CA LEU A 73 0.42 14.65 -2.03
C LEU A 73 1.46 15.77 -1.92
N ILE A 74 2.60 15.64 -2.60
CA ILE A 74 3.64 16.68 -2.64
C ILE A 74 3.07 17.96 -3.27
N ILE A 75 2.45 17.88 -4.45
CA ILE A 75 1.88 19.06 -5.12
C ILE A 75 0.81 19.72 -4.25
N ARG A 76 -0.06 18.93 -3.62
CA ARG A 76 -1.11 19.45 -2.74
C ARG A 76 -0.54 20.15 -1.50
N ASN A 77 0.48 19.58 -0.87
CA ASN A 77 1.09 20.15 0.33
C ASN A 77 2.07 21.30 0.00
N ALA A 78 2.65 21.34 -1.21
CA ALA A 78 3.53 22.41 -1.68
C ALA A 78 2.76 23.64 -2.20
N SER A 79 1.44 23.49 -2.44
CA SER A 79 0.55 24.60 -2.81
C SER A 79 -0.07 25.30 -1.58
N CYS A 80 0.41 25.00 -0.38
CA CYS A 80 0.12 25.73 0.85
C CYS A 80 1.23 26.72 1.17
#